data_AF-A0AAW4KVK8-F1
#
_entry.id   AF-A0AAW4KVK8-F1
#
_cell.length_a   1.000
_cell.length_b   1.000
_cell.length_c   1.000
_cell.angle_alpha   90.00
_cell.angle_beta   90.00
_cell.angle_gamma   90.00
#
_symmetry.space_group_name_H-M   'P 1'
#
loop_
_entity.id
_entity.type
_entity.pdbx_description
1 polymer ?
#
loop_
_entity_poly.entity_id
_entity_poly.type
_entity_poly.pdbx_seq_one_letter_code
_entity_poly.pdbx_strand_id
1 'polypeptide(L)'
;SRDDVHGFLFLHQCQQAFEAGEALDTVLLQIATLCTDNPWLEKRRAKLLFQIGQYCERCAELALAEQIYRNCTHPGARARLIRVL
;
A
#
# COMPACT_ATOMS: atom_id res chain seq x y z
N SER A 1 -20.45 -6.09 4.59
CA SER A 1 -21.43 -6.01 3.49
C SER A 1 -20.88 -6.75 2.27
N ARG A 2 -21.64 -6.84 1.16
CA ARG A 2 -21.12 -7.36 -0.11
C ARG A 2 -19.96 -6.51 -0.63
N ASP A 3 -20.05 -5.19 -0.50
CA ASP A 3 -19.01 -4.26 -0.95
C ASP A 3 -17.73 -4.42 -0.14
N ASP A 4 -17.82 -4.73 1.16
CA ASP A 4 -16.64 -5.04 1.97
C ASP A 4 -15.91 -6.30 1.50
N VAL A 5 -16.65 -7.31 1.06
CA VAL A 5 -16.08 -8.55 0.49
C VAL A 5 -15.38 -8.24 -0.83
N HIS A 6 -16.00 -7.44 -1.69
CA HIS A 6 -15.38 -6.99 -2.95
C HIS A 6 -14.12 -6.18 -2.69
N GLY A 7 -14.13 -5.26 -1.72
CA GLY A 7 -12.95 -4.49 -1.31
C GLY A 7 -11.83 -5.38 -0.76
N PHE A 8 -12.17 -6.44 -0.02
CA PHE A 8 -11.18 -7.42 0.44
C PHE A 8 -10.53 -8.17 -0.72
N LEU A 9 -11.34 -8.69 -1.64
CA LEU A 9 -10.86 -9.40 -2.83
C LEU A 9 -10.01 -8.48 -3.71
N PHE A 10 -10.41 -7.23 -3.86
CA PHE A 10 -9.65 -6.20 -4.58
C PHE A 10 -8.26 -5.97 -3.97
N LEU A 11 -8.17 -5.76 -2.66
CA LEU A 11 -6.88 -5.60 -1.99
C LEU A 11 -6.02 -6.88 -2.05
N HIS A 12 -6.65 -8.06 -2.05
CA HIS A 12 -5.94 -9.32 -2.27
C HIS A 12 -5.34 -9.39 -3.67
N GLN A 13 -6.08 -8.99 -4.71
CA GLN A 13 -5.57 -8.94 -6.08
C GLN A 13 -4.41 -7.96 -6.23
N CYS A 14 -4.50 -6.76 -5.64
CA CYS A 14 -3.39 -5.79 -5.63
C CYS A 14 -2.14 -6.37 -4.95
N GLN A 15 -2.33 -7.10 -3.85
CA GLN A 15 -1.23 -7.78 -3.17
C GLN A 15 -0.60 -8.86 -4.06
N GLN A 16 -1.41 -9.67 -4.75
CA GLN A 16 -0.90 -10.68 -5.68
C GLN A 16 -0.14 -10.08 -6.86
N ALA A 17 -0.62 -8.98 -7.44
CA ALA A 17 0.05 -8.25 -8.51
C ALA A 17 1.43 -7.74 -8.05
N PHE A 18 1.49 -7.15 -6.85
CA PHE A 18 2.76 -6.76 -6.23
C PHE A 18 3.71 -7.94 -6.04
N GLU A 19 3.23 -9.05 -5.48
CA GLU A 19 4.03 -10.25 -5.24
C GLU A 19 4.50 -10.92 -6.54
N ALA A 20 3.73 -10.78 -7.62
CA ALA A 20 4.08 -11.24 -8.96
C ALA A 20 5.11 -10.34 -9.68
N GLY A 21 5.48 -9.20 -9.08
CA GLY A 21 6.44 -8.26 -9.66
C GLY A 21 5.85 -7.37 -10.75
N GLU A 22 4.53 -7.14 -10.75
CA GLU A 22 3.94 -6.10 -11.58
C GLU A 22 4.52 -4.71 -11.24
N ALA A 23 4.43 -3.80 -12.21
CA ALA A 23 4.99 -2.46 -12.08
C ALA A 23 4.36 -1.72 -10.88
N LEU A 24 5.20 -1.15 -10.01
CA LEU A 24 4.75 -0.55 -8.73
C LEU A 24 3.75 0.58 -8.94
N ASP A 25 3.94 1.39 -9.98
CA ASP A 25 3.03 2.46 -10.39
C ASP A 25 1.64 1.92 -10.71
N THR A 26 1.56 0.80 -11.42
CA THR A 26 0.28 0.13 -11.74
C THR A 26 -0.42 -0.34 -10.47
N VAL A 27 0.30 -1.02 -9.58
CA VAL A 27 -0.27 -1.54 -8.33
C VAL A 27 -0.72 -0.41 -7.40
N LEU A 28 0.10 0.63 -7.24
CA LEU A 28 -0.24 1.78 -6.40
C LEU A 28 -1.46 2.53 -6.94
N LEU A 29 -1.57 2.69 -8.26
CA LEU A 29 -2.73 3.28 -8.90
C LEU A 29 -4.00 2.46 -8.62
N GLN A 30 -3.94 1.13 -8.74
CA GLN A 30 -5.05 0.25 -8.40
C GLN A 30 -5.44 0.40 -6.92
N ILE A 31 -4.49 0.33 -5.98
CA ILE A 31 -4.79 0.49 -4.55
C ILE A 31 -5.50 1.82 -4.27
N ALA A 32 -5.10 2.90 -4.95
CA ALA A 32 -5.70 4.22 -4.80
C ALA A 32 -7.15 4.31 -5.30
N THR A 33 -7.60 3.43 -6.21
CA THR A 33 -8.99 3.44 -6.70
C THR A 33 -9.99 2.85 -5.71
N LEU A 34 -9.53 2.18 -4.65
CA LEU A 34 -10.43 1.65 -3.63
C LEU A 34 -11.00 2.78 -2.77
N CYS A 35 -12.31 3.03 -2.90
CA CYS A 35 -13.09 3.87 -2.00
C CYS A 35 -13.82 2.99 -0.98
N THR A 36 -13.58 3.22 0.31
CA THR A 36 -14.20 2.46 1.40
C THR A 36 -14.20 3.28 2.69
N ASP A 37 -15.31 3.24 3.44
CA ASP A 37 -15.37 3.80 4.79
C ASP A 37 -15.14 2.72 5.87
N ASN A 38 -14.92 1.47 5.46
CA ASN A 38 -14.68 0.35 6.38
C ASN A 38 -13.27 0.43 7.01
N PRO A 39 -13.16 0.64 8.34
CA PRO A 39 -11.87 0.78 9.01
C PRO A 39 -10.96 -0.44 8.90
N TRP A 40 -11.53 -1.64 8.72
CA TRP A 40 -10.76 -2.86 8.56
C TRP A 40 -10.10 -2.95 7.17
N LEU A 41 -10.81 -2.55 6.11
CA LEU A 41 -10.24 -2.47 4.77
C LEU A 41 -9.16 -1.38 4.72
N GLU A 42 -9.39 -0.25 5.38
CA GLU A 42 -8.40 0.82 5.52
C GLU A 42 -7.11 0.33 6.19
N LYS A 43 -7.23 -0.42 7.29
CA LYS A 43 -6.08 -1.03 7.97
C LYS A 43 -5.33 -2.01 7.07
N ARG A 44 -6.06 -2.78 6.26
CA ARG A 44 -5.47 -3.73 5.29
C ARG A 44 -4.73 -2.99 4.17
N ARG A 45 -5.33 -1.95 3.60
CA ARG A 45 -4.72 -1.06 2.60
C ARG A 45 -3.45 -0.42 3.13
N ALA A 46 -3.50 0.14 4.34
CA ALA A 46 -2.34 0.73 4.99
C ALA A 46 -1.19 -0.27 5.19
N LYS A 47 -1.51 -1.51 5.60
CA LYS A 47 -0.51 -2.57 5.73
C LYS A 47 0.14 -2.92 4.38
N LEU A 48 -0.64 -3.04 3.31
CA LEU A 48 -0.11 -3.32 1.97
C LEU A 48 0.82 -2.19 1.49
N LEU A 49 0.38 -0.93 1.62
CA LEU A 49 1.22 0.23 1.30
C LEU A 49 2.53 0.23 2.11
N PHE A 50 2.47 -0.11 3.40
CA PHE A 50 3.67 -0.21 4.23
C PHE A 50 4.66 -1.27 3.72
N GLN A 51 4.16 -2.44 3.28
CA GLN A 51 4.99 -3.50 2.70
C GLN A 51 5.62 -3.07 1.37
N ILE A 52 4.88 -2.38 0.51
CA ILE A 52 5.39 -1.83 -0.75
C ILE A 52 6.47 -0.77 -0.47
N GLY A 53 6.26 0.12 0.50
CA GLY A 53 7.27 1.10 0.93
C GLY A 53 8.56 0.43 1.40
N GLN A 54 8.48 -0.65 2.18
CA GLN A 54 9.65 -1.42 2.62
C GLN A 54 10.37 -2.10 1.45
N TYR A 55 9.63 -2.54 0.44
CA TYR A 55 10.21 -3.07 -0.79
C TYR A 55 10.96 -1.98 -1.56
N CYS A 56 10.36 -0.79 -1.71
CA CYS A 56 11.02 0.35 -2.36
C CYS A 56 12.34 0.72 -1.65
N GLU A 57 12.37 0.72 -0.30
CA GLU A 57 13.61 0.90 0.47
C GLU A 57 14.68 -0.13 0.08
N ARG A 58 14.31 -1.41 -0.03
CA ARG A 58 15.25 -2.50 -0.38
C ARG A 58 15.75 -2.40 -1.81
N CYS A 59 14.96 -1.82 -2.70
CA CYS A 59 15.30 -1.57 -4.10
C CYS A 59 16.02 -0.23 -4.32
N ALA A 60 16.30 0.53 -3.26
CA ALA A 60 16.86 1.89 -3.31
C ALA A 60 15.97 2.93 -4.03
N GLU A 61 14.68 2.64 -4.20
CA GLU A 61 13.67 3.56 -4.74
C GLU A 61 13.13 4.51 -3.64
N LEU A 62 14.03 5.30 -3.06
CA LEU A 62 13.75 6.08 -1.83
C LEU A 62 12.67 7.14 -2.03
N ALA A 63 12.64 7.82 -3.18
CA ALA A 63 11.62 8.83 -3.48
C ALA A 63 10.21 8.22 -3.53
N LEU A 64 10.07 6.99 -4.06
CA LEU A 64 8.79 6.29 -4.09
C LEU A 64 8.40 5.81 -2.68
N ALA A 65 9.36 5.29 -1.91
CA ALA A 65 9.13 4.92 -0.51
C ALA A 65 8.63 6.13 0.31
N GLU A 66 9.23 7.30 0.12
CA GLU A 66 8.82 8.55 0.77
C GLU A 66 7.35 8.89 0.45
N GLN A 67 6.98 8.91 -0.84
CA GLN A 67 5.62 9.20 -1.29
C GLN A 67 4.60 8.23 -0.67
N ILE A 68 4.93 6.94 -0.62
CA ILE A 68 4.08 5.92 0.00
C ILE A 68 3.91 6.20 1.50
N TYR A 69 5.01 6.44 2.22
CA TYR A 69 4.95 6.62 3.68
C TYR A 69 4.26 7.90 4.12
N ARG A 70 4.28 8.96 3.29
CA ARG A 70 3.50 10.19 3.55
C ARG A 70 1.99 9.93 3.63
N ASN A 71 1.51 8.96 2.85
CA ASN A 71 0.08 8.65 2.74
C ASN A 71 -0.31 7.36 3.48
N CYS A 72 0.63 6.70 4.15
CA CYS A 72 0.42 5.42 4.82
C CYS A 72 0.05 5.62 6.30
N THR A 73 -1.11 5.12 6.71
CA THR A 73 -1.59 5.20 8.10
C THR A 73 -1.14 4.02 8.97
N HIS A 74 -0.27 3.13 8.45
CA HIS A 74 0.21 1.98 9.19
C HIS A 74 1.13 2.41 10.35
N PRO A 75 1.00 1.84 11.56
CA PRO A 75 1.92 2.11 12.65
C PRO A 75 3.38 1.90 12.22
N GLY A 76 4.22 2.91 12.44
CA GLY A 76 5.64 2.89 12.03
C GLY A 76 5.93 3.50 10.66
N ALA A 77 4.93 3.77 9.82
CA ALA A 77 5.13 4.46 8.52
C ALA A 77 5.83 5.81 8.69
N ARG A 78 5.42 6.61 9.68
CA ARG A 78 6.07 7.90 10.00
C ARG A 78 7.55 7.74 10.38
N ALA A 79 7.89 6.70 11.13
CA ALA A 79 9.29 6.44 11.52
C ALA A 79 10.13 6.01 10.31
N ARG A 80 9.54 5.27 9.36
CA ARG A 80 10.17 4.92 8.08
C ARG A 80 10.31 6.12 7.16
N LEU A 81 9.30 7.00 7.08
CA LEU A 81 9.35 8.24 6.31
C LEU A 81 10.61 9.06 6.65
N ILE A 82 10.91 9.23 7.93
CA ILE A 82 12.10 9.98 8.38
C ILE A 82 13.42 9.37 7.88
N ARG A 83 13.46 8.05 7.62
CA ARG A 83 14.67 7.35 7.15
C ARG A 83 14.91 7.47 5.65
N VAL A 84 13.91 7.86 4.88
CA VAL A 84 13.96 7.94 3.41
C VAL A 84 13.92 9.36 2.87
N LEU A 85 13.85 10.36 3.76
CA LEU A 85 14.12 11.78 3.48
C LEU A 85 15.63 12.03 3.42
#